data_AF-A0A944H4S9-F1
#
_entry.id   AF-A0A944H4S9-F1
#
_cell.length_a   1.000
_cell.length_b   1.000
_cell.length_c   1.000
_cell.angle_alpha   90.00
_cell.angle_beta   90.00
_cell.angle_gamma   90.00
#
_symmetry.space_group_name_H-M   'P 1'
#
loop_
_entity.id
_entity.type
_entity.pdbx_description
1 polymer ?
#
loop_
_entity_poly.entity_id
_entity_poly.type
_entity_poly.pdbx_seq_one_letter_code
_entity_poly.pdbx_strand_id
1 'polypeptide(L)'
;MGTVAQYIQSIFEAFLVGQELQSVTPLQQGLINDSFLLQTTKGAFILQRLNSHVFKAPLALMENLIRFQKLPKPSSYQGPLFLQDKTGKYLHKDPQDGLWRLQEFVPNSQAFDLAPNSKVAKQAGALLANFHFLSQGEDLKNYHSPLPVSYTHL
;
A
#
# COMPACT_ATOMS: atom_id res chain seq x y z
N MET A 1 -28.12 -9.86 -0.58
CA MET A 1 -26.73 -9.78 -0.11
C MET A 1 -25.87 -9.55 -1.34
N GLY A 2 -25.07 -8.47 -1.36
CA GLY A 2 -24.21 -8.15 -2.51
C GLY A 2 -23.01 -9.10 -2.60
N THR A 3 -22.45 -9.27 -3.79
CA THR A 3 -21.23 -10.05 -4.00
C THR A 3 -20.01 -9.31 -3.42
N VAL A 4 -18.92 -10.04 -3.15
CA VAL A 4 -17.63 -9.44 -2.76
C VAL A 4 -17.21 -8.36 -3.76
N ALA A 5 -17.39 -8.60 -5.06
CA ALA A 5 -17.08 -7.63 -6.11
C ALA A 5 -17.90 -6.34 -5.99
N GLN A 6 -19.21 -6.42 -5.70
CA GLN A 6 -20.06 -5.24 -5.48
C GLN A 6 -19.64 -4.45 -4.24
N TYR A 7 -19.26 -5.14 -3.17
CA TYR A 7 -18.77 -4.48 -1.97
C TYR A 7 -17.44 -3.77 -2.22
N ILE A 8 -16.50 -4.43 -2.91
CA ILE A 8 -15.21 -3.83 -3.30
C ILE A 8 -15.41 -2.65 -4.26
N GLN A 9 -16.33 -2.75 -5.22
CA GLN A 9 -16.72 -1.62 -6.09
C GLN A 9 -17.17 -0.41 -5.25
N SER A 10 -18.04 -0.62 -4.27
CA SER A 10 -18.54 0.47 -3.42
C SER A 10 -17.44 1.19 -2.62
N ILE A 11 -16.41 0.44 -2.19
CA ILE A 11 -15.24 1.02 -1.51
C ILE A 11 -14.34 1.74 -2.51
N PHE A 12 -14.10 1.15 -3.69
CA PHE A 12 -13.26 1.73 -4.73
C PHE A 12 -13.82 3.07 -5.24
N GLU A 13 -15.14 3.19 -5.35
CA GLU A 13 -15.83 4.44 -5.71
C GLU A 13 -15.60 5.58 -4.72
N ALA A 14 -15.25 5.29 -3.46
CA ALA A 14 -14.86 6.32 -2.51
C ALA A 14 -13.55 7.00 -2.91
N PHE A 15 -12.68 6.30 -3.66
CA PHE A 15 -11.41 6.81 -4.16
C PHE A 15 -11.49 7.37 -5.57
N LEU A 16 -12.09 6.64 -6.50
CA LEU A 16 -12.12 7.00 -7.91
C LEU A 16 -13.56 6.93 -8.46
N VAL A 17 -14.25 8.05 -8.39
CA VAL A 17 -15.66 8.17 -8.83
C VAL A 17 -15.77 7.92 -10.34
N GLY A 18 -16.77 7.13 -10.73
CA GLY A 18 -17.10 6.87 -12.13
C GLY A 18 -16.12 5.93 -12.85
N GLN A 19 -15.27 5.21 -12.11
CA GLN A 19 -14.48 4.11 -12.66
C GLN A 19 -15.10 2.77 -12.30
N GLU A 20 -15.45 2.00 -13.32
CA GLU A 20 -15.99 0.66 -13.17
C GLU A 20 -14.85 -0.36 -13.07
N LEU A 21 -14.96 -1.28 -12.11
CA LEU A 21 -14.05 -2.41 -11.99
C LEU A 21 -14.39 -3.47 -13.03
N GLN A 22 -13.42 -3.77 -13.90
CA GLN A 22 -13.48 -4.89 -14.84
C GLN A 22 -13.24 -6.21 -14.12
N SER A 23 -12.37 -6.22 -13.10
CA SER A 23 -12.14 -7.39 -12.28
C SER A 23 -11.63 -7.04 -10.89
N VAL A 24 -11.89 -7.96 -9.96
CA VAL A 24 -11.41 -7.93 -8.57
C VAL A 24 -10.74 -9.27 -8.30
N THR A 25 -9.43 -9.25 -8.04
CA THR A 25 -8.64 -10.45 -7.76
C THR A 25 -8.06 -10.37 -6.35
N PRO A 26 -8.50 -11.21 -5.41
CA PRO A 26 -7.86 -11.33 -4.10
C PRO A 26 -6.40 -11.77 -4.24
N LEU A 27 -5.49 -11.12 -3.50
CA LEU A 27 -4.07 -11.44 -3.47
C LEU A 27 -3.76 -12.23 -2.19
N GLN A 28 -3.45 -13.52 -2.34
CA GLN A 28 -3.26 -14.45 -1.22
C GLN A 28 -1.85 -14.47 -0.62
N GLN A 29 -0.87 -13.82 -1.26
CA GLN A 29 0.52 -13.78 -0.78
C GLN A 29 0.76 -12.81 0.40
N GLY A 30 -0.25 -12.01 0.78
CA GLY A 30 -0.14 -11.07 1.90
C GLY A 30 -0.46 -11.73 3.24
N LEU A 31 0.47 -11.66 4.21
CA LEU A 31 0.28 -12.25 5.55
C LEU A 31 -0.46 -11.34 6.55
N ILE A 32 -0.62 -10.04 6.23
CA ILE A 32 -1.08 -9.04 7.19
C ILE A 32 -2.42 -8.44 6.79
N ASN A 33 -2.48 -7.80 5.61
CA ASN A 33 -3.65 -7.07 5.12
C ASN A 33 -4.43 -7.88 4.08
N ASP A 34 -5.76 -7.75 4.07
CA ASP A 34 -6.56 -8.26 2.94
C ASP A 34 -6.29 -7.37 1.73
N SER A 35 -5.76 -7.96 0.66
CA SER A 35 -5.28 -7.21 -0.51
C SER A 35 -6.01 -7.67 -1.77
N PHE A 36 -6.39 -6.73 -2.63
CA PHE A 36 -7.12 -6.97 -3.87
C PHE A 36 -6.44 -6.22 -5.01
N LEU A 37 -6.16 -6.92 -6.11
CA LEU A 37 -5.84 -6.30 -7.39
C LEU A 37 -7.14 -5.94 -8.09
N LEU A 38 -7.24 -4.66 -8.46
CA LEU A 38 -8.37 -4.06 -9.13
C LEU A 38 -7.95 -3.70 -10.55
N GLN A 39 -8.73 -4.12 -11.55
CA GLN A 39 -8.53 -3.71 -12.94
C GLN A 39 -9.67 -2.78 -13.36
N THR A 40 -9.33 -1.68 -14.04
CA THR A 40 -10.29 -0.75 -14.66
C THR A 40 -9.86 -0.48 -16.10
N THR A 41 -10.71 0.21 -16.86
CA THR A 41 -10.36 0.70 -18.20
C THR A 41 -9.23 1.73 -18.20
N LYS A 42 -8.95 2.38 -17.06
CA LYS A 42 -7.95 3.46 -16.94
C LYS A 42 -6.64 3.03 -16.28
N GLY A 43 -6.57 1.82 -15.74
CA GLY A 43 -5.40 1.33 -15.03
C GLY A 43 -5.74 0.29 -13.97
N ALA A 44 -4.68 -0.17 -13.29
CA ALA A 44 -4.75 -1.17 -12.24
C ALA A 44 -4.36 -0.57 -10.88
N PHE A 45 -5.00 -1.07 -9.83
CA PHE A 45 -4.82 -0.58 -8.47
C PHE A 45 -4.71 -1.73 -7.49
N ILE A 46 -4.08 -1.46 -6.34
CA ILE A 46 -4.10 -2.35 -5.20
C ILE A 46 -4.95 -1.69 -4.12
N LEU A 47 -6.06 -2.32 -3.79
CA LEU A 47 -6.92 -1.94 -2.67
C LEU A 47 -6.60 -2.87 -1.49
N GLN A 48 -6.38 -2.29 -0.32
CA GLN A 48 -6.07 -3.07 0.88
C GLN A 48 -6.96 -2.66 2.05
N ARG A 49 -7.53 -3.66 2.73
CA ARG A 49 -8.08 -3.50 4.07
C ARG A 49 -6.95 -3.69 5.07
N LEU A 50 -6.70 -2.67 5.88
CA LEU A 50 -5.70 -2.74 6.94
C LEU A 50 -6.18 -3.69 8.04
N ASN A 51 -5.26 -4.54 8.50
CA ASN A 51 -5.50 -5.37 9.67
C ASN A 51 -5.31 -4.54 10.95
N SER A 52 -6.43 -4.14 11.56
CA SER A 52 -6.47 -3.35 12.79
C SER A 52 -6.01 -4.13 14.04
N HIS A 53 -5.89 -5.46 13.96
CA HIS A 53 -5.25 -6.23 15.03
C HIS A 53 -3.74 -6.04 15.04
N VAL A 54 -3.11 -5.92 13.86
CA VAL A 54 -1.67 -5.68 13.72
C VAL A 54 -1.35 -4.19 13.81
N PHE A 55 -2.05 -3.34 13.05
CA PHE A 55 -1.82 -1.90 13.03
C PHE A 55 -2.74 -1.18 14.00
N LYS A 56 -2.25 -0.93 15.22
CA LYS A 56 -3.00 -0.20 16.26
C LYS A 56 -3.13 1.30 15.99
N ALA A 57 -2.22 1.87 15.20
CA ALA A 57 -2.21 3.27 14.81
C ALA A 57 -2.20 3.44 13.28
N PRO A 58 -3.32 3.12 12.59
CA PRO A 58 -3.38 3.13 11.13
C PRO A 58 -3.20 4.53 10.52
N LEU A 59 -3.62 5.58 11.22
CA LEU A 59 -3.35 6.96 10.80
C LEU A 59 -1.85 7.26 10.79
N ALA A 60 -1.15 6.91 11.87
CA ALA A 60 0.30 7.08 11.99
C ALA A 60 1.08 6.28 10.94
N LEU A 61 0.62 5.06 10.62
CA LEU A 61 1.15 4.29 9.49
C LEU A 61 1.07 5.06 8.18
N MET A 62 -0.08 5.67 7.90
CA MET A 62 -0.26 6.42 6.66
C MET A 62 0.50 7.73 6.66
N GLU A 63 0.62 8.42 7.79
CA GLU A 63 1.47 9.61 7.90
C GLU A 63 2.93 9.31 7.52
N ASN A 64 3.49 8.19 8.00
CA ASN A 64 4.82 7.73 7.61
C ASN A 64 4.94 7.47 6.10
N LEU A 65 3.95 6.75 5.53
CA LEU A 65 3.95 6.41 4.10
C LEU A 65 3.82 7.64 3.21
N ILE A 66 2.93 8.57 3.57
CA ILE A 66 2.70 9.80 2.81
C ILE A 66 3.88 10.76 2.94
N ARG A 67 4.54 10.81 4.10
CA ARG A 67 5.80 11.55 4.26
C ARG A 67 6.85 11.03 3.29
N PHE A 68 7.09 9.72 3.26
CA PHE A 68 8.03 9.12 2.30
C PHE A 68 7.59 9.36 0.86
N GLN A 69 6.30 9.21 0.53
CA GLN A 69 5.76 9.46 -0.80
C GLN A 69 6.03 10.88 -1.31
N LYS A 70 5.99 11.88 -0.43
CA LYS A 70 6.25 13.30 -0.76
C LYS A 70 7.73 13.65 -0.94
N LEU A 71 8.66 12.77 -0.56
CA LEU A 71 10.09 13.01 -0.81
C LEU A 71 10.36 13.14 -2.31
N PRO A 72 11.29 14.04 -2.71
CA PRO A 72 11.69 14.16 -4.11
C PRO A 72 12.33 12.85 -4.57
N LYS A 73 11.86 12.34 -5.72
CA LYS A 73 12.35 11.09 -6.30
C LYS A 73 12.75 11.34 -7.75
N PRO A 74 13.78 10.64 -8.26
CA PRO A 74 14.11 10.70 -9.68
C PRO A 74 12.93 10.19 -10.52
N SER A 75 12.82 10.66 -11.76
CA SER A 75 11.76 10.20 -12.70
C SER A 75 11.82 8.71 -12.99
N SER A 76 12.96 8.07 -12.76
CA SER A 76 13.14 6.62 -12.87
C SER A 76 12.62 5.81 -11.68
N TYR A 77 12.22 6.47 -10.59
CA TYR A 77 11.69 5.77 -9.42
C TYR A 77 10.34 5.14 -9.75
N GLN A 78 10.25 3.83 -9.58
CA GLN A 78 9.02 3.06 -9.72
C GLN A 78 8.64 2.50 -8.36
N GLY A 79 7.62 3.09 -7.75
CA GLY A 79 7.09 2.65 -6.47
C GLY A 79 5.60 2.97 -6.37
N PRO A 80 4.87 2.33 -5.45
CA PRO A 80 3.45 2.55 -5.31
C PRO A 80 3.17 3.98 -4.85
N LEU A 81 2.18 4.62 -5.47
CA LEU A 81 1.62 5.87 -5.02
C LEU A 81 0.26 5.60 -4.37
N PHE A 82 0.08 6.03 -3.13
CA PHE A 82 -1.21 6.01 -2.44
C PHE A 82 -2.09 7.15 -2.95
N LEU A 83 -3.37 6.86 -3.12
CA LEU A 83 -4.39 7.81 -3.56
C LEU A 83 -5.26 8.25 -2.39
N GLN A 84 -5.70 9.51 -2.44
CA GLN A 84 -6.70 10.02 -1.51
C GLN A 84 -8.09 9.56 -1.94
N ASP A 85 -8.97 9.41 -0.96
CA ASP A 85 -10.40 9.31 -1.19
C ASP A 85 -10.99 10.67 -1.59
N LYS A 86 -12.28 10.68 -1.95
CA LYS A 86 -13.03 11.89 -2.32
C LYS A 86 -13.11 12.96 -1.23
N THR A 87 -12.73 12.63 0.01
CA THR A 87 -12.66 13.57 1.14
C THR A 87 -11.26 14.11 1.38
N GLY A 88 -10.28 13.72 0.55
CA GLY A 88 -8.88 14.10 0.69
C GLY A 88 -8.10 13.25 1.70
N LYS A 89 -8.65 12.12 2.16
CA LYS A 89 -8.01 11.24 3.14
C LYS A 89 -7.40 10.02 2.47
N TYR A 90 -6.22 9.59 2.92
CA TYR A 90 -5.59 8.37 2.42
C TYR A 90 -6.12 7.07 3.06
N LEU A 91 -6.98 7.20 4.08
CA LEU A 91 -7.70 6.08 4.69
C LEU A 91 -9.19 6.34 4.60
N HIS A 92 -9.87 5.39 3.96
CA HIS A 92 -11.31 5.35 3.88
C HIS A 92 -11.84 4.35 4.91
N LYS A 93 -12.88 4.72 5.64
CA LYS A 93 -13.54 3.85 6.61
C LYS A 93 -14.86 3.37 6.03
N ASP A 94 -15.03 2.06 5.92
CA ASP A 94 -16.26 1.45 5.43
C ASP A 94 -17.36 1.41 6.52
N PRO A 95 -18.61 1.02 6.19
CA PRO A 95 -19.70 0.90 7.17
C PRO A 95 -19.54 -0.20 8.24
N GLN A 96 -18.58 -1.10 8.07
CA GLN A 96 -18.22 -2.20 9.00
C GLN A 96 -16.94 -1.87 9.80
N ASP A 97 -16.58 -0.59 9.89
CA ASP A 97 -15.38 -0.09 10.56
C ASP A 97 -14.04 -0.58 9.97
N GLY A 98 -14.05 -1.19 8.77
CA GLY A 98 -12.85 -1.54 8.04
C GLY A 98 -12.12 -0.31 7.50
N LEU A 99 -10.80 -0.28 7.64
CA LEU A 99 -9.96 0.81 7.15
C LEU A 99 -9.28 0.39 5.85
N TRP A 100 -9.50 1.17 4.80
CA TRP A 100 -9.07 0.87 3.45
C TRP A 100 -8.12 1.94 2.92
N ARG A 101 -7.13 1.50 2.16
CA ARG A 101 -6.23 2.37 1.39
C ARG A 101 -6.15 1.89 -0.04
N LEU A 102 -5.99 2.83 -0.97
CA LEU A 102 -5.78 2.56 -2.39
C LEU A 102 -4.39 3.02 -2.81
N GLN A 103 -3.72 2.22 -3.63
CA GLN A 103 -2.49 2.60 -4.31
C GLN A 103 -2.51 2.20 -5.78
N GLU A 104 -1.68 2.83 -6.58
CA GLU A 104 -1.40 2.39 -7.95
C GLU A 104 -0.75 0.99 -7.95
N PHE A 105 -1.10 0.19 -8.96
CA PHE A 105 -0.35 -1.01 -9.26
C PHE A 105 0.94 -0.66 -10.00
N VAL A 106 2.08 -1.21 -9.58
CA VAL A 106 3.35 -1.03 -10.29
C VAL A 106 3.41 -2.04 -11.45
N PRO A 107 3.26 -1.60 -12.71
CA PRO A 107 3.22 -2.51 -13.86
C PRO A 107 4.57 -3.19 -14.09
N ASN A 108 4.56 -4.33 -14.78
CA ASN A 108 5.76 -5.11 -15.12
C ASN A 108 6.62 -5.48 -13.91
N SER A 109 6.01 -5.59 -12.72
CA SER A 109 6.67 -6.01 -11.49
C SER A 109 6.50 -7.51 -11.25
N GLN A 110 7.49 -8.12 -10.59
CA GLN A 110 7.44 -9.48 -10.10
C GLN A 110 7.92 -9.50 -8.65
N ALA A 111 7.18 -10.20 -7.80
CA ALA A 111 7.55 -10.45 -6.42
C ALA A 111 8.14 -11.86 -6.30
N PHE A 112 9.22 -11.99 -5.52
CA PHE A 112 9.87 -13.26 -5.25
C PHE A 112 9.98 -13.44 -3.74
N ASP A 113 9.51 -14.58 -3.21
CA ASP A 113 9.67 -14.91 -1.79
C ASP A 113 11.13 -15.14 -1.43
N LEU A 114 11.88 -15.76 -2.35
CA LEU A 114 13.32 -15.95 -2.28
C LEU A 114 13.96 -15.52 -3.60
N ALA A 115 15.12 -14.86 -3.53
CA ALA A 115 15.84 -14.44 -4.72
C ALA A 115 16.20 -15.67 -5.57
N PRO A 116 15.70 -15.78 -6.82
CA PRO A 116 15.91 -16.98 -7.63
C PRO A 116 17.35 -17.10 -8.15
N ASN A 117 18.12 -16.01 -8.10
CA ASN A 117 19.53 -15.98 -8.48
C ASN A 117 20.22 -14.71 -7.92
N SER A 118 21.54 -14.68 -8.00
CA SER A 118 22.38 -13.57 -7.52
C SER A 118 22.09 -12.24 -8.22
N LYS A 119 21.63 -12.24 -9.48
CA LYS A 119 21.26 -11.03 -10.20
C LYS A 119 20.04 -10.36 -9.56
N VAL A 120 18.99 -11.12 -9.23
CA VAL A 120 17.81 -10.58 -8.53
C VAL A 120 18.18 -10.09 -7.13
N ALA A 121 19.00 -10.84 -6.38
CA ALA A 121 19.48 -10.41 -5.07
C ALA A 121 20.25 -9.07 -5.13
N LYS A 122 21.12 -8.90 -6.13
CA LYS A 122 21.85 -7.64 -6.37
C LYS A 122 20.89 -6.47 -6.65
N GLN A 123 19.85 -6.69 -7.47
CA GLN A 123 18.86 -5.65 -7.76
C GLN A 123 18.02 -5.29 -6.52
N ALA A 124 17.63 -6.27 -5.70
CA ALA A 124 16.97 -6.01 -4.42
C ALA A 124 17.85 -5.15 -3.50
N GLY A 125 19.16 -5.46 -3.40
CA GLY A 125 20.11 -4.64 -2.65
C GLY A 125 20.23 -3.20 -3.19
N ALA A 126 20.23 -3.04 -4.52
CA ALA A 126 20.25 -1.71 -5.15
C ALA A 126 18.97 -0.91 -4.86
N LEU A 127 17.80 -1.55 -4.90
CA LEU A 127 16.52 -0.91 -4.54
C LEU A 127 16.50 -0.48 -3.08
N LEU A 128 17.02 -1.32 -2.17
CA LEU A 128 17.14 -0.99 -0.75
C LEU A 128 18.13 0.17 -0.52
N ALA A 129 19.28 0.17 -1.18
CA ALA A 129 20.23 1.28 -1.12
C ALA A 129 19.61 2.59 -1.62
N ASN A 130 18.85 2.55 -2.72
CA ASN A 130 18.12 3.71 -3.23
C ASN A 130 17.07 4.21 -2.22
N PHE A 131 16.35 3.30 -1.55
CA PHE A 131 15.42 3.68 -0.49
C PHE A 131 16.12 4.43 0.66
N HIS A 132 17.27 3.92 1.13
CA HIS A 132 18.08 4.60 2.15
C HIS A 132 18.59 5.96 1.68
N PHE A 133 19.08 6.04 0.44
CA PHE A 133 19.54 7.31 -0.13
C PHE A 133 18.41 8.36 -0.23
N LEU A 134 17.21 7.96 -0.63
CA LEU A 134 16.05 8.85 -0.70
C LEU A 134 15.57 9.33 0.68
N SER A 135 15.76 8.51 1.72
CA SER A 135 15.30 8.79 3.09
C SER A 135 16.38 9.33 4.03
N GLN A 136 17.64 9.45 3.58
CA GLN A 136 18.77 9.81 4.45
C GLN A 136 18.65 11.19 5.13
N GLY A 137 17.89 12.11 4.54
CA GLY A 137 17.67 13.47 5.07
C GLY A 137 16.51 13.59 6.05
N GLU A 138 15.77 12.51 6.30
CA GLU A 138 14.60 12.53 7.16
C GLU A 138 14.99 12.52 8.65
N ASP A 139 14.26 13.30 9.46
CA ASP A 139 14.34 13.21 10.92
C ASP A 139 13.36 12.16 11.44
N LEU A 140 13.89 11.15 12.15
CA LEU A 140 13.12 10.06 12.74
C LEU A 140 12.04 10.54 13.73
N LYS A 141 12.18 11.72 14.33
CA LYS A 141 11.15 12.31 15.21
C LYS A 141 9.84 12.60 14.48
N ASN A 142 9.90 12.71 13.16
CA ASN A 142 8.75 12.93 12.29
C ASN A 142 8.05 11.63 11.85
N TYR A 143 8.56 10.49 12.29
CA TYR A 143 8.01 9.17 12.03
C TYR A 143 7.47 8.55 13.32
N HIS A 144 6.37 7.82 13.17
CA HIS A 144 5.77 7.07 14.27
C HIS A 144 6.22 5.62 14.23
N SER A 145 6.16 4.90 15.35
CA SER A 145 6.24 3.43 15.35
C SER A 145 4.83 2.86 15.12
N PRO A 146 4.48 2.37 13.91
CA PRO A 146 3.09 1.99 13.60
C PRO A 146 2.80 0.53 13.98
N LEU A 147 3.85 -0.26 14.25
CA LEU A 147 3.76 -1.64 14.68
C LEU A 147 3.82 -1.71 16.20
N PRO A 148 3.15 -2.69 16.82
CA PRO A 148 3.35 -2.95 18.24
C PRO A 148 4.83 -3.21 18.50
N VAL A 149 5.42 -2.46 19.43
CA VAL A 149 6.70 -2.82 20.01
C VAL A 149 6.52 -4.15 20.74
N SER A 150 6.98 -5.23 20.13
CA SER A 150 7.21 -6.47 20.86
C SER A 150 8.37 -6.22 21.82
N TYR A 151 8.06 -5.89 23.08
CA TYR A 151 8.99 -6.07 24.18
C TYR A 151 9.19 -7.58 24.38
N THR A 152 10.00 -8.19 23.53
CA THR A 152 10.68 -9.43 23.91
C THR A 152 11.97 -9.00 24.57
N HIS A 153 11.94 -8.97 25.90
CA HIS A 153 13.14 -9.07 26.72
C HIS A 153 13.89 -10.33 26.26
N LEU A 154 15.07 -10.12 25.67
CA LEU A 154 16.17 -11.07 25.67
C LEU A 154 17.39 -10.34 26.19
#